data_AF-A0A662FCS5-F1
#
_entry.id   AF-A0A662FCS5-F1
#
_cell.length_a   1.000
_cell.length_b   1.000
_cell.length_c   1.000
_cell.angle_alpha   90.00
_cell.angle_beta   90.00
_cell.angle_gamma   90.00
#
_symmetry.space_group_name_H-M   'P 1'
#
loop_
_entity.id
_entity.type
_entity.pdbx_description
1 polymer ?
#
loop_
_entity_poly.entity_id
_entity_poly.type
_entity_poly.pdbx_seq_one_letter_code
_entity_poly.pdbx_strand_id
1 'polypeptide(L)'
;MDEVVLRRTEEMGVERSALIRGAVEMALGADSLTEVLKEKERLRSEVRALRRECEEKDRRIRELEREVERSMRRIAELEEKLAKKEGRIEELREEMDAKKYRTSFGWLTAEEIKQLYKEKNPVDPKAWLSSVLLGNSLAIQEVAALLGLQDSSSSSSAVADAKTADVADASAENAEERERIERMLKARDLRRRRRMMSEMDFKRLAEDLGLTEEEARSLVEEKFSEASSEEASEMIKRARSILEGY
;
A
#
# COMPACT_ATOMS: atom_id res chain seq x y z
N MET A 1 -38.51 -26.62 -86.65
CA MET A 1 -37.63 -25.89 -85.71
C MET A 1 -36.28 -25.82 -86.37
N ASP A 2 -35.80 -24.61 -86.61
CA ASP A 2 -34.70 -24.38 -87.53
C ASP A 2 -33.36 -24.79 -86.90
N GLU A 3 -32.55 -25.55 -87.63
CA GLU A 3 -31.20 -25.99 -87.23
C GLU A 3 -30.32 -24.83 -86.75
N VAL A 4 -30.59 -23.62 -87.26
CA VAL A 4 -29.92 -22.37 -86.86
C VAL A 4 -30.19 -22.01 -85.40
N VAL A 5 -31.41 -22.25 -84.90
CA VAL A 5 -31.77 -21.97 -83.50
C VAL A 5 -31.08 -22.97 -82.58
N LEU A 6 -31.03 -24.24 -82.97
CA LEU A 6 -30.35 -25.30 -82.21
C LEU A 6 -28.84 -25.02 -82.07
N ARG A 7 -28.15 -24.70 -83.16
CA ARG A 7 -26.72 -24.33 -83.10
C ARG A 7 -26.46 -23.12 -82.22
N ARG A 8 -27.30 -22.09 -82.31
CA ARG A 8 -27.16 -20.88 -81.49
C ARG A 8 -27.40 -21.16 -80.00
N THR A 9 -28.30 -22.08 -79.67
CA THR A 9 -28.50 -22.49 -78.27
C THR A 9 -27.33 -23.30 -77.73
N GLU A 10 -26.69 -24.14 -78.56
CA GLU A 10 -25.48 -24.90 -78.19
C GLU A 10 -24.30 -23.95 -77.94
N GLU A 11 -24.06 -22.99 -78.84
CA GLU A 11 -23.01 -21.97 -78.70
C GLU A 11 -23.19 -21.14 -77.41
N MET A 12 -24.39 -20.63 -77.17
CA MET A 12 -24.70 -19.89 -75.94
C MET A 12 -24.57 -20.78 -74.68
N GLY A 13 -24.85 -22.07 -74.79
CA GLY A 13 -24.64 -23.05 -73.72
C GLY A 13 -23.16 -23.16 -73.35
N VAL A 14 -22.29 -23.29 -74.36
CA VAL A 14 -20.83 -23.37 -74.18
C VAL A 14 -20.28 -22.08 -73.56
N GLU A 15 -20.71 -20.92 -74.05
CA GLU A 15 -20.29 -19.61 -73.51
C GLU A 15 -20.72 -19.43 -72.05
N ARG A 16 -21.96 -19.77 -71.71
CA ARG A 16 -22.46 -19.72 -70.33
C ARG A 16 -21.69 -20.68 -69.42
N SER A 17 -21.41 -21.91 -69.87
CA SER A 17 -20.61 -22.86 -69.11
C SER A 17 -19.16 -22.39 -68.90
N ALA A 18 -18.55 -21.73 -69.89
CA ALA A 18 -17.23 -21.13 -69.74
C ALA A 18 -17.24 -19.98 -68.72
N LEU A 19 -18.25 -19.11 -68.78
CA LEU A 19 -18.41 -17.99 -67.85
C LEU A 19 -18.66 -18.45 -66.42
N ILE A 20 -19.51 -19.47 -66.21
CA ILE A 20 -19.74 -20.07 -64.90
C ILE A 20 -18.46 -20.71 -64.37
N ARG A 21 -17.71 -21.46 -65.19
CA ARG A 21 -16.42 -22.03 -64.77
C ARG A 21 -15.42 -20.96 -64.35
N GLY A 22 -15.27 -19.89 -65.14
CA GLY A 22 -14.40 -18.77 -64.78
C GLY A 22 -14.84 -18.06 -63.49
N ALA A 23 -16.14 -17.86 -63.29
CA ALA A 23 -16.66 -17.26 -62.05
C ALA A 23 -16.42 -18.17 -60.82
N VAL A 24 -16.60 -19.48 -60.98
CA VAL A 24 -16.34 -20.48 -59.92
C VAL A 24 -14.84 -20.57 -59.63
N GLU A 25 -13.98 -20.53 -60.64
CA GLU A 25 -12.53 -20.57 -60.48
C GLU A 25 -11.96 -19.29 -59.86
N MET A 26 -12.56 -18.12 -60.14
CA MET A 26 -12.23 -16.88 -59.42
C MET A 26 -12.74 -16.90 -57.97
N ALA A 27 -13.94 -17.44 -57.71
CA ALA A 27 -14.51 -17.49 -56.36
C ALA A 27 -13.86 -18.55 -55.46
N LEU A 28 -13.42 -19.66 -56.05
CA LEU A 28 -12.78 -20.80 -55.36
C LEU A 28 -11.31 -20.93 -55.71
N GLY A 29 -10.70 -19.86 -56.26
CA GLY A 29 -9.30 -19.88 -56.70
C GLY A 29 -8.44 -20.51 -55.62
N ALA A 30 -7.59 -21.46 -56.03
CA ALA A 30 -6.74 -22.21 -55.11
C ALA A 30 -5.94 -21.28 -54.18
N ASP A 31 -5.56 -20.10 -54.68
CA ASP A 31 -4.88 -19.06 -53.92
C ASP A 31 -5.75 -18.53 -52.76
N SER A 32 -7.01 -18.18 -52.98
CA SER A 32 -7.94 -17.72 -51.93
C SER A 32 -8.19 -18.79 -50.86
N LEU A 33 -8.39 -20.05 -51.27
CA LEU A 33 -8.57 -21.16 -50.32
C LEU A 33 -7.28 -21.41 -49.51
N THR A 34 -6.11 -21.36 -50.15
CA THR A 34 -4.83 -21.59 -49.46
C THR A 34 -4.49 -20.46 -48.50
N GLU A 35 -4.84 -19.22 -48.81
CA GLU A 35 -4.71 -18.08 -47.88
C GLU A 35 -5.58 -18.26 -46.65
N VAL A 36 -6.85 -18.62 -46.82
CA VAL A 36 -7.76 -18.91 -45.70
C VAL A 36 -7.25 -20.07 -44.83
N LEU A 37 -6.67 -21.10 -45.43
CA LEU A 37 -6.08 -22.22 -44.68
C LEU A 37 -4.84 -21.79 -43.88
N LYS A 38 -3.96 -20.98 -44.47
CA LYS A 38 -2.79 -20.41 -43.78
C LYS A 38 -3.21 -19.54 -42.59
N GLU A 39 -4.22 -18.68 -42.79
CA GLU A 39 -4.75 -17.83 -41.73
C GLU A 39 -5.38 -18.67 -40.60
N LYS A 40 -6.16 -19.69 -40.95
CA LYS A 40 -6.72 -20.63 -39.98
C LYS A 40 -5.66 -21.35 -39.17
N GLU A 41 -4.55 -21.77 -39.79
CA GLU A 41 -3.44 -22.40 -39.10
C GLU A 41 -2.70 -21.44 -38.17
N ARG A 42 -2.49 -20.20 -38.63
CA ARG A 42 -1.93 -19.12 -37.81
C ARG A 42 -2.79 -18.85 -36.58
N LEU A 43 -4.09 -18.63 -36.76
CA LEU A 43 -5.03 -18.42 -35.65
C LEU A 43 -5.06 -19.61 -34.69
N ARG A 44 -5.01 -20.86 -35.20
CA ARG A 44 -4.89 -22.06 -34.34
C ARG A 44 -3.60 -22.10 -33.54
N SER A 45 -2.50 -21.59 -34.08
CA SER A 45 -1.23 -21.50 -33.36
C SER A 45 -1.29 -20.42 -32.27
N GLU A 46 -1.88 -19.27 -32.57
CA GLU A 46 -2.08 -18.16 -31.63
C GLU A 46 -3.02 -18.57 -30.49
N VAL A 47 -4.14 -19.22 -30.78
CA VAL A 47 -5.06 -19.77 -29.75
C VAL A 47 -4.33 -20.77 -28.84
N ARG A 48 -3.46 -21.63 -29.39
CA ARG A 48 -2.67 -22.55 -28.56
C ARG A 48 -1.64 -21.83 -27.69
N ALA A 49 -1.03 -20.76 -28.19
CA ALA A 49 -0.10 -19.95 -27.41
C ALA A 49 -0.82 -19.24 -26.26
N LEU A 50 -1.95 -18.59 -26.55
CA LEU A 50 -2.76 -17.90 -25.54
C LEU A 50 -3.27 -18.84 -24.46
N ARG A 51 -3.68 -20.08 -24.81
CA ARG A 51 -4.08 -21.09 -23.82
C ARG A 51 -2.94 -21.43 -22.85
N ARG A 52 -1.71 -21.60 -23.35
CA ARG A 52 -0.55 -21.86 -22.48
C ARG A 52 -0.27 -20.67 -21.56
N GLU A 53 -0.34 -19.46 -22.10
CA GLU A 53 -0.15 -18.25 -21.30
C GLU A 53 -1.22 -18.11 -20.21
N CYS A 54 -2.47 -18.44 -20.49
CA CYS A 54 -3.53 -18.51 -19.49
C CYS A 54 -3.21 -19.56 -18.40
N GLU A 55 -2.79 -20.76 -18.77
CA GLU A 55 -2.42 -21.81 -17.82
C GLU A 55 -1.24 -21.41 -16.92
N GLU A 56 -0.26 -20.71 -17.46
CA GLU A 56 0.87 -20.16 -16.71
C GLU A 56 0.44 -19.06 -15.75
N LYS A 57 -0.41 -18.13 -16.20
CA LYS A 57 -1.00 -17.08 -15.35
C LYS A 57 -1.84 -17.69 -14.24
N ASP A 58 -2.65 -18.70 -14.52
CA ASP A 58 -3.44 -19.42 -13.51
C ASP A 58 -2.55 -20.12 -12.48
N ARG A 59 -1.43 -20.72 -12.92
CA ARG A 59 -0.45 -21.29 -12.00
C ARG A 59 0.14 -20.21 -11.09
N ARG A 60 0.49 -19.06 -11.66
CA ARG A 60 1.05 -17.93 -10.92
C ARG A 60 0.05 -17.34 -9.92
N ILE A 61 -1.22 -17.23 -10.30
CA ILE A 61 -2.30 -16.79 -9.41
C ILE A 61 -2.39 -17.73 -8.20
N ARG A 62 -2.46 -19.05 -8.42
CA ARG A 62 -2.51 -20.03 -7.31
C ARG A 62 -1.29 -19.99 -6.41
N GLU A 63 -0.10 -19.66 -6.92
CA GLU A 63 1.09 -19.48 -6.09
C GLU A 63 0.97 -18.25 -5.20
N LEU A 64 0.53 -17.12 -5.77
CA LEU A 64 0.32 -15.87 -5.06
C LEU A 64 -0.77 -16.00 -4.00
N GLU A 65 -1.87 -16.69 -4.30
CA GLU A 65 -2.93 -16.98 -3.32
C GLU A 65 -2.38 -17.75 -2.10
N ARG A 66 -1.56 -18.78 -2.33
CA ARG A 66 -0.92 -19.53 -1.23
C ARG A 66 0.05 -18.67 -0.42
N GLU A 67 0.76 -17.74 -1.06
CA GLU A 67 1.65 -16.81 -0.39
C GLU A 67 0.88 -15.81 0.47
N VAL A 68 -0.23 -15.29 -0.06
CA VAL A 68 -1.16 -14.44 0.66
C VAL A 68 -1.72 -15.17 1.88
N GLU A 69 -2.17 -16.42 1.76
CA GLU A 69 -2.60 -17.23 2.90
C GLU A 69 -1.51 -17.41 3.96
N ARG A 70 -0.28 -17.73 3.54
CA ARG A 70 0.86 -17.86 4.47
C ARG A 70 1.13 -16.54 5.21
N SER A 71 1.06 -15.43 4.49
CA SER A 71 1.26 -14.10 5.08
C SER A 71 0.16 -13.75 6.08
N MET A 72 -1.10 -14.07 5.77
CA MET A 72 -2.24 -13.85 6.68
C MET A 72 -2.11 -14.67 7.96
N ARG A 73 -1.70 -15.95 7.86
CA ARG A 73 -1.43 -16.77 9.06
C ARG A 73 -0.33 -16.15 9.92
N ARG A 74 0.73 -15.64 9.29
CA ARG A 74 1.83 -14.98 10.02
C ARG A 74 1.39 -13.68 10.70
N ILE A 75 0.52 -12.91 10.06
CA ILE A 75 -0.07 -11.72 10.66
C ILE A 75 -0.90 -12.10 11.89
N ALA A 76 -1.77 -13.10 11.79
CA ALA A 76 -2.57 -13.57 12.93
C ALA A 76 -1.70 -14.04 14.11
N GLU A 77 -0.60 -14.76 13.86
CA GLU A 77 0.36 -15.15 14.92
C GLU A 77 1.02 -13.94 15.60
N LEU A 78 1.31 -12.88 14.83
CA LEU A 78 1.92 -11.67 15.37
C LEU A 78 0.90 -10.85 16.17
N GLU A 79 -0.34 -10.77 15.71
CA GLU A 79 -1.45 -10.14 16.43
C GLU A 79 -1.71 -10.84 17.76
N GLU A 80 -1.72 -12.18 17.80
CA GLU A 80 -1.88 -12.93 19.05
C GLU A 80 -0.73 -12.65 20.04
N LYS A 81 0.51 -12.60 19.54
CA LYS A 81 1.68 -12.25 20.38
C LYS A 81 1.62 -10.82 20.88
N LEU A 82 1.11 -9.90 20.07
CA LEU A 82 0.94 -8.50 20.43
C LEU A 82 -0.12 -8.37 21.52
N ALA A 83 -1.28 -9.00 21.36
CA ALA A 83 -2.34 -9.03 22.37
C ALA A 83 -1.85 -9.62 23.71
N LYS A 84 -1.06 -10.70 23.69
CA LYS A 84 -0.45 -11.27 24.90
C LYS A 84 0.52 -10.30 25.59
N LYS A 85 1.31 -9.56 24.81
CA LYS A 85 2.22 -8.55 25.35
C LYS A 85 1.48 -7.35 25.92
N GLU A 86 0.42 -6.90 25.26
CA GLU A 86 -0.45 -5.83 25.75
C GLU A 86 -1.10 -6.22 27.08
N GLY A 87 -1.66 -7.43 27.18
CA GLY A 87 -2.21 -7.93 28.45
C GLY A 87 -1.16 -7.96 29.56
N ARG A 88 0.06 -8.41 29.27
CA ARG A 88 1.16 -8.39 30.26
C ARG A 88 1.59 -6.98 30.64
N ILE A 89 1.54 -6.03 29.71
CA ILE A 89 1.83 -4.62 30.02
C ILE A 89 0.76 -4.08 30.96
N GLU A 90 -0.51 -4.42 30.73
CA GLU A 90 -1.61 -4.00 31.60
C GLU A 90 -1.47 -4.60 33.00
N GLU A 91 -1.18 -5.90 33.12
CA GLU A 91 -0.88 -6.54 34.41
C GLU A 91 0.26 -5.85 35.15
N LEU A 92 1.37 -5.53 34.45
CA LEU A 92 2.50 -4.82 35.05
C LEU A 92 2.16 -3.38 35.46
N ARG A 93 1.22 -2.73 34.77
CA ARG A 93 0.71 -1.40 35.16
C ARG A 93 -0.13 -1.50 36.41
N GLU A 94 -1.04 -2.47 36.49
CA GLU A 94 -1.82 -2.73 37.70
C GLU A 94 -0.92 -3.06 38.90
N GLU A 95 0.12 -3.88 38.70
CA GLU A 95 1.11 -4.19 39.74
C GLU A 95 1.88 -2.94 40.19
N MET A 96 2.26 -2.06 39.25
CA MET A 96 2.89 -0.77 39.55
C MET A 96 1.98 0.13 40.37
N ASP A 97 0.70 0.25 39.99
CA ASP A 97 -0.27 1.11 40.67
C ASP A 97 -0.68 0.55 42.05
N ALA A 98 -0.64 -0.78 42.21
CA ALA A 98 -0.86 -1.45 43.48
C ALA A 98 0.29 -1.26 44.49
N LYS A 99 1.49 -0.82 44.06
CA LYS A 99 2.60 -0.54 44.98
C LYS A 99 2.24 0.62 45.90
N LYS A 100 2.16 0.32 47.19
CA LYS A 100 1.95 1.29 48.26
C LYS A 100 3.27 1.69 48.90
N TYR A 101 3.47 2.99 49.04
CA TYR A 101 4.61 3.58 49.70
C TYR A 101 4.24 3.99 51.11
N ARG A 102 5.18 3.80 52.04
CA ARG A 102 5.05 4.36 53.38
C ARG A 102 5.32 5.86 53.30
N THR A 103 4.31 6.65 53.64
CA THR A 103 4.36 8.11 53.63
C THR A 103 4.08 8.69 55.02
N SER A 104 4.32 10.00 55.18
CA SER A 104 3.88 10.78 56.33
C SER A 104 2.35 10.78 56.54
N PHE A 105 1.58 10.41 55.51
CA PHE A 105 0.12 10.33 55.53
C PHE A 105 -0.41 8.90 55.65
N GLY A 106 0.46 7.90 55.82
CA GLY A 106 0.10 6.48 55.86
C GLY A 106 0.61 5.71 54.63
N TRP A 107 -0.09 4.65 54.23
CA TRP A 107 0.25 3.86 53.03
C TRP A 107 -0.50 4.40 51.82
N LEU A 108 0.21 5.09 50.92
CA LEU A 108 -0.37 5.72 49.73
C LEU A 108 0.22 5.11 48.45
N THR A 109 -0.58 5.08 47.37
CA THR A 109 -0.09 4.71 46.04
C THR A 109 0.65 5.87 45.37
N ALA A 110 1.45 5.58 44.34
CA ALA A 110 2.11 6.65 43.58
C ALA A 110 1.11 7.64 42.96
N GLU A 111 -0.07 7.18 42.54
CA GLU A 111 -1.12 8.02 41.98
C GLU A 111 -1.73 8.96 43.02
N GLU A 112 -2.00 8.47 44.22
CA GLU A 112 -2.50 9.28 45.34
C GLU A 112 -1.46 10.35 45.73
N ILE A 113 -0.18 9.99 45.77
CA ILE A 113 0.91 10.97 46.01
C ILE A 113 0.97 11.99 44.88
N LYS A 114 0.75 11.58 43.62
CA LYS A 114 0.68 12.49 42.46
C LYS A 114 -0.51 13.44 42.52
N GLN A 115 -1.66 12.99 43.02
CA GLN A 115 -2.82 13.85 43.26
C GLN A 115 -2.52 14.88 44.36
N LEU A 116 -1.93 14.45 45.49
CA LEU A 116 -1.50 15.34 46.57
C LEU A 116 -0.48 16.38 46.09
N TYR A 117 0.44 15.97 45.22
CA TYR A 117 1.41 16.89 44.61
C TYR A 117 0.74 17.98 43.77
N LYS A 118 -0.25 17.61 42.95
CA LYS A 118 -1.03 18.57 42.14
C LYS A 118 -1.86 19.51 42.99
N GLU A 119 -2.46 19.00 44.08
CA GLU A 119 -3.28 19.81 45.00
C GLU A 119 -2.42 20.79 45.82
N LYS A 120 -1.29 20.33 46.34
CA LYS A 120 -0.41 21.13 47.21
C LYS A 120 0.53 22.05 46.45
N ASN A 121 0.83 21.73 45.18
CA ASN A 121 1.75 22.45 44.31
C ASN A 121 3.00 22.96 45.03
N PRO A 122 3.83 22.07 45.60
CA PRO A 122 4.95 22.44 46.46
C PRO A 122 6.04 23.19 45.68
N VAL A 123 6.60 24.24 46.30
CA VAL A 123 7.66 25.08 45.73
C VAL A 123 8.93 24.29 45.42
N ASP A 124 9.29 23.33 46.29
CA ASP A 124 10.45 22.45 46.11
C ASP A 124 9.99 20.97 46.02
N PRO A 125 9.76 20.45 44.80
CA PRO A 125 9.19 19.12 44.59
C PRO A 125 9.98 17.98 45.25
N LYS A 126 11.32 18.04 45.20
CA LYS A 126 12.20 16.99 45.74
C LYS A 126 12.29 17.01 47.26
N ALA A 127 12.32 18.21 47.86
CA ALA A 127 12.32 18.35 49.31
C ALA A 127 10.98 17.89 49.89
N TRP A 128 9.88 18.24 49.20
CA TRP A 128 8.54 17.76 49.54
C TRP A 128 8.43 16.24 49.44
N LEU A 129 8.84 15.61 48.33
CA LEU A 129 8.86 14.15 48.19
C LEU A 129 9.71 13.48 49.27
N SER A 130 10.86 14.06 49.62
CA SER A 130 11.73 13.55 50.69
C SER A 130 11.05 13.57 52.05
N SER A 131 10.26 14.61 52.33
CA SER A 131 9.45 14.72 53.56
C SER A 131 8.28 13.73 53.55
N VAL A 132 7.56 13.62 52.43
CA VAL A 132 6.38 12.75 52.30
C VAL A 132 6.76 11.29 52.34
N LEU A 133 7.87 10.88 51.70
CA LEU A 133 8.34 9.50 51.62
C LEU A 133 9.37 9.16 52.70
N LEU A 134 9.46 9.98 53.76
CA LEU A 134 10.30 9.74 54.94
C LEU A 134 11.78 9.46 54.59
N GLY A 135 12.30 10.11 53.55
CA GLY A 135 13.68 9.95 53.09
C GLY A 135 14.01 8.63 52.39
N ASN A 136 13.01 7.82 52.00
CA ASN A 136 13.25 6.59 51.25
C ASN A 136 13.70 6.90 49.82
N SER A 137 15.01 6.81 49.56
CA SER A 137 15.64 7.19 48.28
C SER A 137 15.07 6.45 47.08
N LEU A 138 14.74 5.16 47.21
CA LEU A 138 14.16 4.35 46.13
C LEU A 138 12.74 4.83 45.78
N ALA A 139 11.89 4.99 46.79
CA ALA A 139 10.52 5.47 46.59
C ALA A 139 10.49 6.91 46.03
N ILE A 140 11.41 7.77 46.47
CA ILE A 140 11.55 9.13 45.96
C ILE A 140 11.93 9.11 44.49
N GLN A 141 12.86 8.25 44.06
CA GLN A 141 13.24 8.12 42.64
C GLN A 141 12.07 7.61 41.78
N GLU A 142 11.35 6.60 42.24
CA GLU A 142 10.21 6.03 41.52
C GLU A 142 9.07 7.05 41.36
N VAL A 143 8.67 7.71 42.46
CA VAL A 143 7.59 8.71 42.42
C VAL A 143 8.03 10.00 41.70
N ALA A 144 9.28 10.43 41.85
CA ALA A 144 9.83 11.56 41.09
C ALA A 144 9.83 11.29 39.57
N ALA A 145 10.15 10.06 39.15
CA ALA A 145 10.08 9.67 37.75
C ALA A 145 8.64 9.75 37.20
N LEU A 146 7.64 9.30 37.97
CA LEU A 146 6.21 9.39 37.60
C LEU A 146 5.67 10.83 37.55
N LEU A 147 6.32 11.75 38.25
CA LEU A 147 6.05 13.19 38.25
C LEU A 147 6.87 13.96 37.20
N GLY A 148 7.75 13.30 36.45
CA GLY A 148 8.62 13.94 35.47
C GLY A 148 9.76 14.78 36.07
N LEU A 149 10.14 14.53 37.33
CA LEU A 149 11.13 15.28 38.10
C LEU A 149 12.56 14.65 38.05
N GLN A 150 12.85 13.82 37.04
CA GLN A 150 14.14 13.14 36.95
C GLN A 150 15.30 14.13 36.73
N ASP A 151 16.37 13.93 37.50
CA ASP A 151 17.66 14.56 37.28
C ASP A 151 18.39 13.87 36.15
N SER A 152 18.73 14.62 35.12
CA SER A 152 19.60 14.24 34.00
C SER A 152 21.04 13.85 34.42
N SER A 153 21.30 13.52 35.69
CA SER A 153 22.66 13.33 36.24
C SER A 153 22.94 11.97 36.89
N SER A 154 22.04 10.99 36.82
CA SER A 154 22.30 9.65 37.37
C SER A 154 22.07 8.50 36.38
N SER A 155 22.44 8.70 35.12
CA SER A 155 22.67 7.59 34.18
C SER A 155 24.18 7.40 33.96
N SER A 156 24.85 6.81 34.95
CA SER A 156 26.21 6.30 34.77
C SER A 156 26.48 5.08 35.66
N SER A 157 26.09 3.92 35.16
CA SER A 157 26.71 2.61 35.38
C SER A 157 26.52 1.85 34.07
N ALA A 158 27.33 2.15 33.05
CA ALA A 158 28.57 1.44 32.75
C ALA A 158 28.35 -0.07 32.51
N VAL A 159 27.87 -0.40 31.30
CA VAL A 159 28.32 -1.60 30.59
C VAL A 159 28.80 -1.16 29.21
N ALA A 160 30.12 -0.96 29.17
CA ALA A 160 31.06 -1.32 28.11
C ALA A 160 30.76 -0.93 26.65
N ASP A 161 31.67 -0.07 26.18
CA ASP A 161 32.44 -0.26 24.93
C ASP A 161 31.74 -0.02 23.60
N ALA A 162 31.91 1.20 23.09
CA ALA A 162 32.34 1.41 21.70
C ALA A 162 32.76 2.89 21.53
N LYS A 163 34.07 3.11 21.67
CA LYS A 163 34.91 4.05 20.91
C LYS A 163 34.13 5.10 20.07
N THR A 164 33.89 6.25 20.66
CA THR A 164 33.55 7.48 19.94
C THR A 164 34.82 8.04 19.31
N ALA A 165 34.96 7.87 18.01
CA ALA A 165 35.79 8.71 17.15
C ALA A 165 34.94 9.13 15.94
N ASP A 166 35.00 10.42 15.63
CA ASP A 166 34.45 11.12 14.47
C ASP A 166 32.95 11.39 14.41
N VAL A 167 32.53 12.35 15.25
CA VAL A 167 31.44 13.28 14.92
C VAL A 167 32.03 14.41 14.07
N ALA A 168 32.07 14.20 12.75
CA ALA A 168 32.36 15.28 11.80
C ALA A 168 31.87 15.01 10.37
N ASP A 169 30.68 14.40 10.14
CA ASP A 169 30.08 14.47 8.79
C ASP A 169 28.56 14.21 8.68
N ALA A 170 27.77 14.52 9.71
CA ALA A 170 26.34 14.14 9.76
C ALA A 170 25.36 15.12 9.06
N SER A 171 25.81 15.93 8.09
CA SER A 171 24.94 16.90 7.41
C SER A 171 24.56 16.54 5.96
N ALA A 172 25.30 15.65 5.29
CA ALA A 172 25.02 15.25 3.91
C ALA A 172 24.13 14.00 3.81
N GLU A 173 24.36 13.00 4.68
CA GLU A 173 23.61 11.73 4.66
C GLU A 173 22.11 11.89 4.93
N ASN A 174 21.72 12.91 5.69
CA ASN A 174 20.32 13.19 6.02
C ASN A 174 19.50 13.67 4.81
N ALA A 175 20.13 14.26 3.79
CA ALA A 175 19.44 14.70 2.57
C ALA A 175 19.19 13.52 1.63
N GLU A 176 20.18 12.65 1.45
CA GLU A 176 20.06 11.46 0.61
C GLU A 176 19.09 10.43 1.20
N GLU A 177 19.08 10.27 2.53
CA GLU A 177 18.14 9.38 3.20
C GLU A 177 16.70 9.89 3.12
N ARG A 178 16.49 11.21 3.22
CA ARG A 178 15.18 11.84 2.96
C ARG A 178 14.71 11.62 1.51
N GLU A 179 15.59 11.81 0.53
CA GLU A 179 15.26 11.62 -0.88
C GLU A 179 14.96 10.14 -1.19
N ARG A 180 15.65 9.21 -0.51
CA ARG A 180 15.38 7.77 -0.60
C ARG A 180 14.00 7.40 -0.03
N ILE A 181 13.63 7.97 1.12
CA ILE A 181 12.32 7.78 1.75
C ILE A 181 11.22 8.39 0.87
N GLU A 182 11.43 9.57 0.30
CA GLU A 182 10.49 10.22 -0.62
C GLU A 182 10.29 9.40 -1.89
N ARG A 183 11.38 8.88 -2.49
CA ARG A 183 11.30 7.96 -3.65
C ARG A 183 10.54 6.68 -3.31
N MET A 184 10.72 6.15 -2.10
CA MET A 184 9.99 4.95 -1.64
C MET A 184 8.49 5.22 -1.50
N LEU A 185 8.11 6.33 -0.86
CA LEU A 185 6.70 6.73 -0.68
C LEU A 185 6.04 7.01 -2.03
N LYS A 186 6.70 7.76 -2.91
CA LYS A 186 6.22 8.04 -4.27
C LYS A 186 6.02 6.76 -5.07
N ALA A 187 6.94 5.79 -4.97
CA ALA A 187 6.78 4.48 -5.60
C ALA A 187 5.61 3.67 -5.00
N ARG A 188 5.37 3.77 -3.69
CA ARG A 188 4.26 3.11 -3.00
C ARG A 188 2.92 3.68 -3.45
N ASP A 189 2.80 5.00 -3.53
CA ASP A 189 1.59 5.67 -3.96
C ASP A 189 1.30 5.42 -5.43
N LEU A 190 2.33 5.38 -6.28
CA LEU A 190 2.17 5.04 -7.69
C LEU A 190 1.68 3.58 -7.89
N ARG A 191 2.11 2.64 -7.05
CA ARG A 191 1.56 1.26 -7.02
C ARG A 191 0.12 1.21 -6.52
N ARG A 192 -0.27 2.11 -5.61
CA ARG A 192 -1.66 2.21 -5.13
C ARG A 192 -2.57 2.79 -6.21
N ARG A 193 -2.13 3.85 -6.90
CA ARG A 193 -2.84 4.45 -8.04
C ARG A 193 -3.03 3.45 -9.19
N ARG A 194 -1.99 2.69 -9.57
CA ARG A 194 -2.12 1.66 -10.61
C ARG A 194 -3.15 0.58 -10.26
N ARG A 195 -3.26 0.19 -8.98
CA ARG A 195 -4.26 -0.77 -8.53
C ARG A 195 -5.67 -0.20 -8.68
N MET A 196 -5.90 1.02 -8.19
CA MET A 196 -7.19 1.67 -8.34
C MET A 196 -7.57 1.89 -9.80
N MET A 197 -6.63 2.31 -10.66
CA MET A 197 -6.85 2.44 -12.10
C MET A 197 -7.15 1.08 -12.76
N SER A 198 -6.46 -0.01 -12.36
CA SER A 198 -6.71 -1.35 -12.92
C SER A 198 -8.05 -1.96 -12.48
N GLU A 199 -8.61 -1.50 -11.37
CA GLU A 199 -9.90 -1.97 -10.83
C GLU A 199 -11.09 -1.12 -11.34
N MET A 200 -10.83 -0.01 -12.04
CA MET A 200 -11.87 0.86 -12.59
C MET A 200 -12.34 0.35 -13.97
N ASP A 201 -13.65 0.09 -14.09
CA ASP A 201 -14.28 -0.23 -15.38
C ASP A 201 -14.43 1.03 -16.25
N PHE A 202 -13.35 1.42 -16.92
CA PHE A 202 -13.33 2.62 -17.78
C PHE A 202 -14.36 2.58 -18.91
N LYS A 203 -14.78 1.39 -19.35
CA LYS A 203 -15.86 1.24 -20.34
C LYS A 203 -17.19 1.77 -19.80
N ARG A 204 -17.52 1.42 -18.57
CA ARG A 204 -18.75 1.86 -17.92
C ARG A 204 -18.69 3.35 -17.56
N LEU A 205 -17.52 3.81 -17.12
CA LEU A 205 -17.27 5.23 -16.83
C LEU A 205 -17.39 6.11 -18.08
N ALA A 206 -16.89 5.61 -19.22
CA ALA A 206 -16.98 6.26 -20.52
C ALA A 206 -18.43 6.33 -21.02
N GLU A 207 -19.20 5.24 -20.88
CA GLU A 207 -20.63 5.20 -21.19
C GLU A 207 -21.44 6.19 -20.33
N ASP A 208 -21.19 6.25 -19.02
CA ASP A 208 -21.90 7.15 -18.09
C ASP A 208 -21.62 8.64 -18.36
N LEU A 209 -20.42 8.97 -18.83
CA LEU A 209 -19.99 10.35 -19.12
C LEU A 209 -20.16 10.74 -20.60
N GLY A 210 -20.57 9.82 -21.47
CA GLY A 210 -20.66 10.04 -22.91
C GLY A 210 -19.32 10.33 -23.58
N LEU A 211 -18.22 9.84 -22.99
CA LEU A 211 -16.84 10.02 -23.45
C LEU A 211 -16.30 8.75 -24.08
N THR A 212 -15.16 8.83 -24.75
CA THR A 212 -14.40 7.64 -25.16
C THR A 212 -13.64 7.03 -23.97
N GLU A 213 -13.32 5.73 -24.04
CA GLU A 213 -12.60 5.02 -22.98
C GLU A 213 -11.22 5.66 -22.68
N GLU A 214 -10.58 6.23 -23.71
CA GLU A 214 -9.29 6.93 -23.57
C GLU A 214 -9.43 8.31 -22.90
N GLU A 215 -10.48 9.06 -23.21
CA GLU A 215 -10.81 10.33 -22.54
C GLU A 215 -11.20 10.11 -21.07
N ALA A 216 -11.96 9.05 -20.78
CA ALA A 216 -12.30 8.66 -19.42
C ALA A 216 -11.05 8.29 -18.58
N ARG A 217 -10.08 7.59 -19.19
CA ARG A 217 -8.78 7.30 -18.55
C ARG A 217 -7.97 8.57 -18.31
N SER A 218 -7.91 9.46 -19.30
CA SER A 218 -7.20 10.74 -19.18
C SER A 218 -7.79 11.61 -18.07
N LEU A 219 -9.13 11.69 -17.97
CA LEU A 219 -9.82 12.50 -16.98
C LEU A 219 -9.59 11.98 -15.55
N VAL A 220 -9.57 10.66 -15.37
CA VAL A 220 -9.27 10.04 -14.09
C VAL A 220 -7.81 10.27 -13.70
N GLU A 221 -6.87 10.12 -14.64
CA GLU A 221 -5.45 10.37 -14.41
C GLU A 221 -5.15 11.84 -14.06
N GLU A 222 -5.84 12.77 -14.72
CA GLU A 222 -5.81 14.20 -14.41
C GLU A 222 -6.37 14.48 -13.01
N LYS A 223 -7.52 13.92 -12.64
CA LYS A 223 -8.12 14.10 -11.31
C LYS A 223 -7.27 13.54 -10.17
N PHE A 224 -6.62 12.39 -10.37
CA PHE A 224 -5.66 11.86 -9.39
C PHE A 224 -4.36 12.70 -9.30
N SER A 225 -4.03 13.45 -10.35
CA SER A 225 -2.90 14.36 -10.36
C SER A 225 -3.25 15.70 -9.68
N GLU A 226 -4.46 16.23 -9.92
CA GLU A 226 -4.99 17.43 -9.26
C GLU A 226 -5.16 17.22 -7.75
N ALA A 227 -5.81 16.13 -7.34
CA ALA A 227 -6.03 15.80 -5.91
C ALA A 227 -4.71 15.70 -5.13
N SER A 228 -3.66 15.16 -5.76
CA SER A 228 -2.33 15.08 -5.19
C SER A 228 -1.65 16.44 -5.00
N SER A 229 -1.97 17.41 -5.85
CA SER A 229 -1.41 18.77 -5.78
C SER A 229 -2.19 19.63 -4.79
N GLU A 230 -3.52 19.45 -4.72
CA GLU A 230 -4.38 20.14 -3.77
C GLU A 230 -4.16 19.67 -2.33
N GLU A 231 -4.08 18.36 -2.07
CA GLU A 231 -3.76 17.84 -0.73
C GLU A 231 -2.37 18.28 -0.25
N ALA A 232 -1.39 18.33 -1.16
CA ALA A 232 -0.05 18.85 -0.85
C ALA A 232 -0.08 20.36 -0.55
N SER A 233 -0.84 21.13 -1.34
CA SER A 233 -1.02 22.58 -1.15
C SER A 233 -1.78 22.90 0.15
N GLU A 234 -2.80 22.11 0.50
CA GLU A 234 -3.51 22.21 1.78
C GLU A 234 -2.62 21.83 2.96
N MET A 235 -1.84 20.75 2.87
CA MET A 235 -0.88 20.39 3.91
C MET A 235 0.16 21.49 4.12
N ILE A 236 0.66 22.10 3.04
CA ILE A 236 1.61 23.24 3.11
C ILE A 236 0.94 24.47 3.74
N LYS A 237 -0.31 24.79 3.37
CA LYS A 237 -1.08 25.89 3.97
C LYS A 237 -1.34 25.65 5.46
N ARG A 238 -1.69 24.42 5.84
CA ARG A 238 -1.96 24.05 7.24
C ARG A 238 -0.69 24.08 8.08
N ALA A 239 0.43 23.60 7.55
CA ALA A 239 1.74 23.69 8.20
C ALA A 239 2.20 25.14 8.37
N ARG A 240 1.96 26.01 7.37
CA ARG A 240 2.21 27.46 7.49
C ARG A 240 1.32 28.12 8.54
N SER A 241 0.03 27.78 8.57
CA SER A 241 -0.91 28.28 9.59
C SER A 241 -0.49 27.94 11.02
N ILE A 242 0.06 26.73 11.24
CA ILE A 242 0.57 26.29 12.54
C ILE A 242 1.86 27.03 12.92
N LEU A 243 2.71 27.36 11.94
CA LEU A 243 3.97 28.08 12.16
C LEU A 243 3.79 29.60 12.33
N GLU A 244 2.79 30.19 11.67
CA GLU A 244 2.54 31.65 11.69
C GLU A 244 1.55 32.09 12.79
N GLY A 245 0.91 31.16 13.49
CA GLY A 245 0.15 31.46 14.71
C GLY A 245 -1.07 32.34 14.49
N TYR A 246 -2.14 31.76 13.94
CA TYR A 246 -3.52 32.23 14.09
C TYR A 246 -4.35 31.18 14.81
#